data_AF-A0A0N4X4B3-F1
#
_entry.id   AF-A0A0N4X4B3-F1
#
_cell.length_a   1.000
_cell.length_b   1.000
_cell.length_c   1.000
_cell.angle_alpha   90.00
_cell.angle_beta   90.00
_cell.angle_gamma   90.00
#
_symmetry.space_group_name_H-M   'P 1'
#
loop_
_entity.id
_entity.type
_entity.pdbx_description
1 polymer ?
#
loop_
_entity_poly.entity_id
_entity_poly.type
_entity_poly.pdbx_seq_one_letter_code
_entity_poly.pdbx_strand_id
1 'polypeptide(L)'
;MENLRCRLRDTEEELAQVRRELDQKTQELRDLRRALPLPNPERLYHNIMDLCYEFHACTIRTNDLDNRIKSLRHSANNNENRLHDVTLLELSVEKLRIEILFIRSQLRTLFTGPALLCAAKIITMDIWRTWMDRPHRNEEGNPLLVQPEEIETVASDQLQQLDRNRQVLVEIRTSMMETDQQDTREFQNQMRIAMARLQSSLDAALVNLERREAPPANSREDNAMEDLEEAERAPGQADRTSPRNSPVPEGMAMHDQERGAIQKCGISRRTRGRGRGSCEEEEEVPQEVEQERIRQQNAIARQEIEGDIRQLQQARTNFLQIIDELRRLPTCPPRRLGYGAVRSDTERFMRCAFCRASGKHYSDSCDEFPSVYVRRRMIEDRGKCVECLELCRRDKSCKKYYERCYHCGKYDHHSALCELPDKSDEIAEQLAHARRGLAQTTDRINQLERDLQRLQD
;
A
#
# COMPACT_ATOMS: atom_id res chain seq x y z
N MET A 1 32.72 73.32 -35.18
CA MET A 1 31.43 73.79 -34.61
C MET A 1 30.23 73.02 -35.15
N GLU A 2 30.12 72.83 -36.46
CA GLU A 2 28.96 72.15 -37.07
C GLU A 2 28.84 70.67 -36.67
N ASN A 3 29.95 69.93 -36.65
CA ASN A 3 29.99 68.54 -36.18
C ASN A 3 29.54 68.40 -34.70
N LEU A 4 29.93 69.35 -33.83
CA LEU A 4 29.47 69.38 -32.43
C LEU A 4 27.97 69.67 -32.31
N ARG A 5 27.42 70.53 -33.18
CA ARG A 5 25.97 70.80 -33.21
C ARG A 5 25.17 69.60 -33.69
N CYS A 6 25.67 68.86 -34.70
CA CYS A 6 25.04 67.60 -35.11
C CYS A 6 25.05 66.58 -33.97
N ARG A 7 26.20 66.35 -33.34
CA ARG A 7 26.29 65.41 -32.21
C ARG A 7 25.38 65.77 -31.04
N LEU A 8 25.22 67.05 -30.71
CA LEU A 8 24.29 67.50 -29.67
C LEU A 8 22.84 67.17 -30.03
N ARG A 9 22.42 67.44 -31.28
CA ARG A 9 21.07 67.08 -31.76
C ARG A 9 20.83 65.57 -31.71
N ASP A 10 21.78 64.77 -32.16
CA ASP A 10 21.66 63.31 -32.12
C ASP A 10 21.49 62.81 -30.67
N THR A 11 22.28 63.35 -29.72
CA THR A 11 22.12 62.99 -28.30
C THR A 11 20.81 63.48 -27.69
N GLU A 12 20.28 64.62 -28.13
CA GLU A 12 18.98 65.12 -27.69
C GLU A 12 17.83 64.22 -28.21
N GLU A 13 17.93 63.75 -29.45
CA GLU A 13 16.97 62.82 -30.05
C GLU A 13 17.00 61.44 -29.37
N GLU A 14 18.20 60.89 -29.12
CA GLU A 14 18.38 59.64 -28.37
C GLU A 14 17.79 59.76 -26.95
N LEU A 15 18.08 60.85 -26.25
CA LEU A 15 17.57 61.09 -24.90
C LEU A 15 16.04 61.27 -24.90
N ALA A 16 15.48 61.92 -25.91
CA ALA A 16 14.03 62.01 -26.09
C ALA A 16 13.38 60.65 -26.36
N GLN A 17 14.04 59.78 -27.13
CA GLN A 17 13.57 58.41 -27.37
C GLN A 17 13.59 57.57 -26.09
N VAL A 18 14.69 57.58 -25.34
CA VAL A 18 14.79 56.87 -24.06
C VAL A 18 13.73 57.34 -23.07
N ARG A 19 13.43 58.64 -23.02
CA ARG A 19 12.34 59.17 -22.18
C ARG A 19 10.96 58.62 -22.59
N ARG A 20 10.65 58.61 -23.90
CA ARG A 20 9.38 58.04 -24.40
C ARG A 20 9.25 56.56 -24.08
N GLU A 21 10.32 55.78 -24.24
CA GLU A 21 10.35 54.36 -23.89
C GLU A 21 10.15 54.15 -22.38
N LEU A 22 10.78 54.97 -21.54
CA LEU A 22 10.60 54.92 -20.09
C LEU A 22 9.15 55.25 -19.68
N ASP A 23 8.54 56.27 -20.29
CA ASP A 23 7.15 56.64 -20.04
C ASP A 23 6.19 55.52 -20.49
N GLN A 24 6.42 54.93 -21.66
CA GLN A 24 5.65 53.78 -22.14
C GLN A 24 5.76 52.60 -21.18
N LYS A 25 6.97 52.21 -20.76
CA LYS A 25 7.19 51.10 -19.82
C LYS A 25 6.57 51.40 -18.44
N THR A 26 6.61 52.65 -18.01
CA THR A 26 5.94 53.09 -16.78
C THR A 26 4.42 52.94 -16.90
N GLN A 27 3.85 53.27 -18.05
CA GLN A 27 2.42 53.11 -18.30
C GLN A 27 2.01 51.63 -18.39
N GLU A 28 2.77 50.80 -19.10
CA GLU A 28 2.57 49.33 -19.15
C GLU A 28 2.61 48.71 -17.74
N LEU A 29 3.56 49.13 -16.89
CA LEU A 29 3.62 48.68 -15.49
C LEU A 29 2.41 49.15 -14.66
N ARG A 30 1.89 50.35 -14.89
CA ARG A 30 0.66 50.82 -14.23
C ARG A 30 -0.55 50.00 -14.66
N ASP A 31 -0.65 49.68 -15.94
CA ASP A 31 -1.77 48.90 -16.47
C ASP A 31 -1.70 47.43 -16.02
N LEU A 32 -0.51 46.83 -15.97
CA LEU A 32 -0.30 45.51 -15.36
C LEU A 32 -0.68 45.51 -13.87
N ARG A 33 -0.34 46.55 -13.11
CA ARG A 33 -0.74 46.69 -11.70
C ARG A 33 -2.25 46.84 -11.52
N ARG A 34 -2.95 47.45 -12.48
CA ARG A 34 -4.41 47.54 -12.48
C ARG A 34 -5.07 46.20 -12.86
N ALA A 35 -4.44 45.43 -13.75
CA ALA A 35 -4.95 44.16 -14.23
C ALA A 35 -4.78 43.01 -13.21
N LEU A 36 -3.79 43.10 -12.32
CA LEU A 36 -3.53 42.11 -11.28
C LEU A 36 -4.09 42.60 -9.93
N PRO A 37 -5.30 42.17 -9.51
CA PRO A 37 -5.83 42.52 -8.20
C PRO A 37 -4.99 41.84 -7.12
N LEU A 38 -3.95 42.54 -6.64
CA LEU A 38 -3.06 42.03 -5.60
C LEU A 38 -3.77 42.08 -4.23
N PRO A 39 -3.69 41.01 -3.43
CA PRO A 39 -4.30 41.00 -2.10
C PRO A 39 -3.59 42.01 -1.18
N ASN A 40 -4.32 42.51 -0.18
CA ASN A 40 -3.69 43.23 0.91
C ASN A 40 -2.64 42.32 1.61
N PRO A 41 -1.41 42.82 1.90
CA PRO A 41 -0.35 41.98 2.49
C PRO A 41 -0.73 41.31 3.81
N GLU A 42 -1.41 42.01 4.71
CA GLU A 42 -1.86 41.47 6.00
C GLU A 42 -2.87 40.35 5.78
N ARG A 43 -3.83 40.57 4.88
CA ARG A 43 -4.82 39.55 4.51
C ARG A 43 -4.16 38.32 3.88
N LEU A 44 -3.16 38.50 3.01
CA LEU A 44 -2.41 37.38 2.43
C LEU A 44 -1.68 36.59 3.52
N TYR A 45 -1.00 37.28 4.43
CA TYR A 45 -0.32 36.66 5.56
C TYR A 45 -1.30 35.87 6.44
N HIS A 46 -2.43 36.45 6.83
CA HIS A 46 -3.45 35.75 7.62
C HIS A 46 -3.98 34.50 6.91
N ASN A 47 -4.30 34.60 5.62
CA ASN A 47 -4.75 33.43 4.84
C ASN A 47 -3.70 32.31 4.80
N ILE A 48 -2.41 32.64 4.67
CA ILE A 48 -1.33 31.66 4.73
C ILE A 48 -1.29 31.00 6.11
N MET A 49 -1.36 31.81 7.18
CA MET A 49 -1.34 31.29 8.55
C MET A 49 -2.53 30.37 8.83
N ASP A 50 -3.74 30.77 8.46
CA ASP A 50 -4.95 29.96 8.63
C ASP A 50 -4.82 28.60 7.95
N LEU A 51 -4.31 28.58 6.71
CA LEU A 51 -4.03 27.32 6.00
C LEU A 51 -2.92 26.49 6.62
N CYS A 52 -1.90 27.11 7.22
CA CYS A 52 -0.88 26.37 7.98
C CYS A 52 -1.49 25.70 9.23
N TYR A 53 -2.42 26.37 9.92
CA TYR A 53 -3.17 25.77 11.03
C TYR A 53 -4.08 24.62 10.55
N GLU A 54 -4.82 24.81 9.46
CA GLU A 54 -5.64 23.75 8.86
C GLU A 54 -4.79 22.55 8.42
N PHE A 55 -3.63 22.81 7.81
CA PHE A 55 -2.68 21.78 7.42
C PHE A 55 -2.21 20.99 8.66
N HIS A 56 -1.84 21.69 9.72
CA HIS A 56 -1.44 21.06 10.98
C HIS A 56 -2.57 20.18 11.56
N ALA A 57 -3.81 20.67 11.58
CA ALA A 57 -4.96 19.88 12.00
C ALA A 57 -5.17 18.62 11.12
N CYS A 58 -4.89 18.68 9.82
CA CYS A 58 -4.89 17.49 8.95
C CYS A 58 -3.81 16.48 9.36
N THR A 59 -2.62 16.94 9.76
CA THR A 59 -1.54 16.03 10.21
C THR A 59 -1.91 15.31 11.51
N ILE A 60 -2.57 15.98 12.45
CA ILE A 60 -3.09 15.36 13.68
C ILE A 60 -4.15 14.30 13.33
N ARG A 61 -5.14 14.66 12.51
CA ARG A 61 -6.19 13.73 12.08
C ARG A 61 -5.66 12.51 11.33
N THR A 62 -4.55 12.65 10.60
CA THR A 62 -3.87 11.53 9.93
C THR A 62 -3.23 10.56 10.94
N ASN A 63 -2.64 11.07 12.02
CA ASN A 63 -2.13 10.24 13.11
C ASN A 63 -3.26 9.55 13.90
N ASP A 64 -4.37 10.26 14.15
CA ASP A 64 -5.55 9.67 14.80
C ASP A 64 -6.15 8.54 13.94
N LEU A 65 -6.17 8.72 12.62
CA LEU A 65 -6.62 7.69 11.69
C LEU A 65 -5.74 6.43 11.76
N ASP A 66 -4.42 6.59 11.81
CA ASP A 66 -3.47 5.47 11.99
C ASP A 66 -3.75 4.72 13.30
N ASN A 67 -4.00 5.44 14.40
CA ASN A 67 -4.37 4.84 15.68
C ASN A 67 -5.71 4.09 15.60
N ARG A 68 -6.72 4.64 14.92
CA ARG A 68 -8.02 3.96 14.71
C ARG A 68 -7.89 2.69 13.88
N ILE A 69 -7.06 2.70 12.83
CA ILE A 69 -6.76 1.51 12.03
C ILE A 69 -6.08 0.44 12.88
N LYS A 70 -5.13 0.82 13.75
CA LYS A 70 -4.51 -0.11 14.70
C LYS A 70 -5.54 -0.68 15.68
N SER A 71 -6.44 0.13 16.22
CA SER A 71 -7.51 -0.34 17.10
C SER A 71 -8.45 -1.31 16.39
N LEU A 72 -8.84 -1.04 15.15
CA LEU A 72 -9.69 -1.93 14.34
C LEU A 72 -9.06 -3.31 14.12
N ARG A 73 -7.74 -3.38 13.92
CA ARG A 73 -7.02 -4.67 13.78
C ARG A 73 -7.16 -5.56 15.01
N HIS A 74 -7.24 -4.98 16.20
CA HIS A 74 -7.34 -5.70 17.47
C HIS A 74 -8.78 -5.77 18.00
N SER A 75 -9.76 -5.27 17.26
CA SER A 75 -11.15 -5.25 17.70
C SER A 75 -11.74 -6.66 17.72
N ALA A 76 -12.39 -7.00 18.84
CA ALA A 76 -13.16 -8.24 19.02
C ALA A 76 -14.62 -8.13 18.55
N ASN A 77 -14.97 -7.04 17.85
CA ASN A 77 -16.32 -6.85 17.29
C ASN A 77 -16.65 -7.93 16.24
N ASN A 78 -17.94 -8.14 16.00
CA ASN A 78 -18.39 -9.02 14.91
C ASN A 78 -17.88 -8.53 13.54
N ASN A 79 -17.81 -9.43 12.56
CA ASN A 79 -17.26 -9.11 11.23
C ASN A 79 -18.05 -8.03 10.49
N GLU A 80 -19.38 -7.99 10.66
CA GLU A 80 -20.23 -6.99 10.02
C GLU A 80 -19.90 -5.56 10.50
N ASN A 81 -19.81 -5.34 11.81
CA ASN A 81 -19.43 -4.05 12.39
C ASN A 81 -18.02 -3.66 11.99
N ARG A 82 -17.08 -4.62 11.99
CA ARG A 82 -15.70 -4.36 11.55
C ARG A 82 -15.65 -3.95 10.07
N LEU A 83 -16.49 -4.53 9.21
CA LEU A 83 -16.50 -4.22 7.78
C LEU A 83 -17.09 -2.82 7.53
N HIS A 84 -18.11 -2.45 8.31
CA HIS A 84 -18.62 -1.09 8.34
C HIS A 84 -17.53 -0.10 8.79
N ASP A 85 -16.81 -0.40 9.87
CA ASP A 85 -15.70 0.43 10.36
C ASP A 85 -14.58 0.58 9.32
N VAL A 86 -14.20 -0.49 8.61
CA VAL A 86 -13.24 -0.41 7.49
C VAL A 86 -13.72 0.61 6.45
N THR A 87 -15.00 0.53 6.06
CA THR A 87 -15.56 1.42 5.02
C THR A 87 -15.56 2.88 5.48
N LEU A 88 -15.91 3.17 6.73
CA LEU A 88 -15.83 4.52 7.30
C LEU A 88 -14.39 5.05 7.36
N LEU A 89 -13.43 4.19 7.70
CA LEU A 89 -12.02 4.55 7.73
C LEU A 89 -11.47 4.83 6.32
N GLU A 90 -11.85 4.05 5.32
CA GLU A 90 -11.48 4.31 3.92
C GLU A 90 -12.00 5.65 3.42
N LEU A 91 -13.27 5.98 3.69
CA LEU A 91 -13.82 7.30 3.37
C LEU A 91 -13.08 8.42 4.10
N SER A 92 -12.67 8.17 5.35
CA SER A 92 -11.87 9.13 6.12
C SER A 92 -10.47 9.33 5.53
N VAL A 93 -9.83 8.26 5.04
CA VAL A 93 -8.53 8.33 4.31
C VAL A 93 -8.68 9.21 3.07
N GLU A 94 -9.67 8.95 2.22
CA GLU A 94 -9.88 9.70 0.98
C GLU A 94 -10.23 11.17 1.24
N LYS A 95 -11.07 11.44 2.25
CA LYS A 95 -11.38 12.81 2.68
C LYS A 95 -10.13 13.58 3.08
N LEU A 96 -9.30 13.01 3.97
CA LEU A 96 -8.07 13.66 4.43
C LEU A 96 -7.06 13.85 3.29
N ARG A 97 -6.97 12.89 2.37
CA ARG A 97 -6.12 13.00 1.17
C ARG A 97 -6.51 14.23 0.33
N ILE A 98 -7.81 14.42 0.08
CA ILE A 98 -8.33 15.55 -0.69
C ILE A 98 -8.08 16.88 0.04
N GLU A 99 -8.35 16.93 1.35
CA GLU A 99 -8.11 18.13 2.17
C GLU A 99 -6.63 18.54 2.15
N ILE A 100 -5.70 17.59 2.32
CA ILE A 100 -4.26 17.86 2.25
C ILE A 100 -3.84 18.36 0.86
N LEU A 101 -4.32 17.73 -0.22
CA LEU A 101 -4.02 18.16 -1.59
C LEU A 101 -4.54 19.58 -1.87
N PHE A 102 -5.75 19.88 -1.39
CA PHE A 102 -6.37 21.19 -1.54
C PHE A 102 -5.57 22.27 -0.80
N ILE A 103 -5.28 22.07 0.49
CA ILE A 103 -4.50 23.01 1.31
C ILE A 103 -3.10 23.21 0.70
N ARG A 104 -2.42 22.14 0.29
CA ARG A 104 -1.12 22.20 -0.39
C ARG A 104 -1.19 23.07 -1.66
N SER A 105 -2.21 22.87 -2.49
CA SER A 105 -2.40 23.67 -3.71
C SER A 105 -2.65 25.15 -3.41
N GLN A 106 -3.44 25.45 -2.38
CA GLN A 106 -3.70 26.83 -1.97
C GLN A 106 -2.44 27.50 -1.42
N LEU A 107 -1.72 26.84 -0.52
CA LEU A 107 -0.47 27.35 0.04
C LEU A 107 0.55 27.66 -1.06
N ARG A 108 0.77 26.75 -2.01
CA ARG A 108 1.63 27.01 -3.18
C ARG A 108 1.23 28.28 -3.92
N THR A 109 -0.07 28.47 -4.14
CA THR A 109 -0.60 29.65 -4.83
C THR A 109 -0.36 30.91 -4.01
N LEU A 110 -0.71 30.91 -2.72
CA LEU A 110 -0.54 32.07 -1.84
C LEU A 110 0.94 32.45 -1.64
N PHE A 111 1.84 31.47 -1.58
CA PHE A 111 3.29 31.71 -1.47
C PHE A 111 3.91 32.35 -2.71
N THR A 112 3.21 32.43 -3.84
CA THR A 112 3.63 33.28 -4.98
C THR A 112 3.34 34.76 -4.76
N GLY A 113 2.37 35.07 -3.89
CA GLY A 113 1.90 36.43 -3.61
C GLY A 113 2.97 37.39 -3.09
N PRO A 114 3.85 37.02 -2.14
CA PRO A 114 4.88 37.91 -1.60
C PRO A 114 5.83 38.45 -2.66
N ALA A 115 6.25 37.61 -3.62
CA ALA A 115 7.10 38.05 -4.72
C ALA A 115 6.40 39.10 -5.60
N LEU A 116 5.10 38.91 -5.88
CA LEU A 116 4.28 39.86 -6.64
C LEU A 116 4.08 41.18 -5.88
N LEU A 117 3.80 41.11 -4.57
CA LEU A 117 3.66 42.30 -3.71
C LEU A 117 4.97 43.10 -3.63
N CYS A 118 6.11 42.41 -3.56
CA CYS A 118 7.43 43.02 -3.59
C CYS A 118 7.73 43.69 -4.94
N ALA A 119 7.43 43.01 -6.06
CA ALA A 119 7.58 43.58 -7.40
C ALA A 119 6.69 44.82 -7.61
N ALA A 120 5.49 44.82 -7.03
CA ALA A 120 4.58 45.96 -7.02
C ALA A 120 5.03 47.10 -6.07
N LYS A 121 6.08 46.89 -5.27
CA LYS A 121 6.56 47.80 -4.21
C LYS A 121 5.49 48.12 -3.15
N ILE A 122 4.59 47.16 -2.89
CA ILE A 122 3.56 47.28 -1.83
C ILE A 122 4.18 46.98 -0.46
N ILE A 123 5.07 45.99 -0.40
CA ILE A 123 5.82 45.59 0.79
C ILE A 123 7.25 45.24 0.37
N THR A 124 8.22 45.36 1.28
CA THR A 124 9.58 44.85 1.02
C THR A 124 9.71 43.41 1.47
N MET A 125 10.64 42.66 0.86
CA MET A 125 10.85 41.26 1.20
C MET A 125 11.34 41.08 2.64
N ASP A 126 12.08 42.06 3.18
CA ASP A 126 12.57 42.00 4.56
C ASP A 126 11.43 42.13 5.59
N ILE A 127 10.43 42.98 5.31
CA ILE A 127 9.23 43.08 6.17
C ILE A 127 8.44 41.78 6.11
N TRP A 128 8.25 41.22 4.91
CA TRP A 128 7.57 39.93 4.75
C TRP A 128 8.28 38.80 5.50
N ARG A 129 9.60 38.67 5.34
CA ARG A 129 10.41 37.69 6.09
C ARG A 129 10.27 37.89 7.60
N THR A 130 10.33 39.14 8.07
CA THR A 130 10.14 39.46 9.50
C THR A 130 8.77 39.01 10.01
N TRP A 131 7.72 38.96 9.19
CA TRP A 131 6.42 38.41 9.57
C TRP A 131 6.42 36.88 9.60
N MET A 132 7.03 36.25 8.59
CA MET A 132 7.13 34.80 8.45
C MET A 132 8.06 34.16 9.49
N ASP A 133 9.09 34.87 9.94
CA ASP A 133 10.07 34.40 10.94
C ASP A 133 9.57 34.54 12.38
N ARG A 134 8.38 35.13 12.59
CA ARG A 134 7.76 35.16 13.92
C ARG A 134 7.50 33.71 14.36
N PRO A 135 7.76 33.34 15.62
CA PRO A 135 7.42 32.02 16.09
C PRO A 135 5.90 31.89 16.22
N HIS A 136 5.29 31.07 15.37
CA HIS A 136 3.89 30.69 15.50
C HIS A 136 3.79 29.38 16.27
N ARG A 137 2.81 29.29 17.16
CA ARG A 137 2.55 28.10 17.95
C ARG A 137 1.12 27.61 17.71
N ASN A 138 0.96 26.31 17.71
CA ASN A 138 -0.36 25.67 17.71
C ASN A 138 -1.04 25.78 19.09
N GLU A 139 -2.25 25.25 19.22
CA GLU A 139 -3.02 25.26 20.46
C GLU A 139 -2.29 24.54 21.62
N GLU A 140 -1.45 23.53 21.31
CA GLU A 140 -0.63 22.83 22.30
C GLU A 140 0.73 23.50 22.57
N GLY A 141 1.01 24.67 21.98
CA GLY A 141 2.26 25.39 22.16
C GLY A 141 3.44 24.89 21.34
N ASN A 142 3.26 23.89 20.47
CA ASN A 142 4.29 23.41 19.55
C ASN A 142 4.51 24.40 18.39
N PRO A 143 5.74 24.52 17.86
CA PRO A 143 6.00 25.37 16.71
C PRO A 143 5.19 24.93 15.49
N LEU A 144 4.50 25.88 14.86
CA LEU A 144 3.75 25.65 13.64
C LEU A 144 4.70 25.58 12.44
N LEU A 145 4.38 24.72 11.47
CA LEU A 145 5.13 24.60 10.24
C LEU A 145 4.69 25.70 9.26
N VAL A 146 5.59 26.64 8.98
CA VAL A 146 5.26 27.83 8.18
C VAL A 146 6.17 27.94 6.94
N GLN A 147 7.30 27.25 6.92
CA GLN A 147 8.23 27.28 5.80
C GLN A 147 7.70 26.44 4.62
N PRO A 148 7.63 27.00 3.40
CA PRO A 148 7.02 26.32 2.25
C PRO A 148 7.66 24.96 1.93
N GLU A 149 8.99 24.86 1.98
CA GLU A 149 9.73 23.65 1.64
C GLU A 149 9.47 22.53 2.66
N GLU A 150 9.36 22.90 3.94
CA GLU A 150 9.05 21.97 5.01
C GLU A 150 7.60 21.49 4.92
N ILE A 151 6.65 22.40 4.65
CA ILE A 151 5.23 22.06 4.41
C ILE A 151 5.10 21.07 3.25
N GLU A 152 5.80 21.31 2.15
CA GLU A 152 5.79 20.43 0.98
C GLU A 152 6.33 19.03 1.29
N THR A 153 7.40 18.95 2.09
CA THR A 153 7.98 17.68 2.54
C THR A 153 6.99 16.92 3.42
N VAL A 154 6.45 17.59 4.45
CA VAL A 154 5.47 16.99 5.35
C VAL A 154 4.19 16.59 4.61
N ALA A 155 3.71 17.40 3.66
CA ALA A 155 2.53 17.07 2.88
C ALA A 155 2.74 15.80 2.04
N SER A 156 3.89 15.66 1.39
CA SER A 156 4.27 14.44 0.67
C SER A 156 4.33 13.22 1.61
N ASP A 157 4.93 13.37 2.80
CA ASP A 157 5.00 12.30 3.79
C ASP A 157 3.61 11.87 4.29
N GLN A 158 2.73 12.83 4.59
CA GLN A 158 1.36 12.54 5.05
C GLN A 158 0.54 11.85 3.96
N LEU A 159 0.68 12.27 2.70
CA LEU A 159 0.01 11.60 1.57
C LEU A 159 0.51 10.16 1.40
N GLN A 160 1.82 9.92 1.53
CA GLN A 160 2.39 8.57 1.50
C GLN A 160 1.89 7.72 2.69
N GLN A 161 1.75 8.31 3.87
CA GLN A 161 1.18 7.63 5.03
C GLN A 161 -0.29 7.25 4.81
N LEU A 162 -1.10 8.13 4.21
CA LEU A 162 -2.48 7.84 3.84
C LEU A 162 -2.58 6.70 2.81
N ASP A 163 -1.66 6.63 1.84
CA ASP A 163 -1.60 5.52 0.88
C ASP A 163 -1.28 4.18 1.57
N ARG A 164 -0.36 4.18 2.54
CA ARG A 164 -0.08 2.98 3.37
C ARG A 164 -1.30 2.58 4.19
N ASN A 165 -2.00 3.54 4.81
CA ASN A 165 -3.22 3.30 5.57
C ASN A 165 -4.32 2.68 4.71
N ARG A 166 -4.49 3.18 3.47
CA ARG A 166 -5.41 2.61 2.49
C ARG A 166 -5.07 1.15 2.17
N GLN A 167 -3.81 0.85 1.91
CA GLN A 167 -3.36 -0.51 1.61
C GLN A 167 -3.64 -1.46 2.80
N VAL A 168 -3.38 -1.00 4.02
CA VAL A 168 -3.69 -1.75 5.24
C VAL A 168 -5.18 -2.04 5.37
N LEU A 169 -6.05 -1.07 5.07
CA LEU A 169 -7.51 -1.27 5.12
C LEU A 169 -8.00 -2.29 4.08
N VAL A 170 -7.42 -2.27 2.87
CA VAL A 170 -7.70 -3.28 1.84
C VAL A 170 -7.31 -4.68 2.33
N GLU A 171 -6.14 -4.83 2.94
CA GLU A 171 -5.69 -6.11 3.51
C GLU A 171 -6.62 -6.61 4.62
N ILE A 172 -7.07 -5.72 5.52
CA ILE A 172 -8.04 -6.05 6.58
C ILE A 172 -9.35 -6.52 5.95
N ARG A 173 -9.88 -5.80 4.96
CA ARG A 173 -11.12 -6.19 4.26
C ARG A 173 -10.98 -7.57 3.62
N THR A 174 -9.91 -7.81 2.87
CA THR A 174 -9.68 -9.09 2.21
C THR A 174 -9.60 -10.23 3.23
N SER A 175 -8.85 -10.05 4.32
CA SER A 175 -8.74 -11.06 5.39
C SER A 175 -10.09 -11.36 6.05
N MET A 176 -10.94 -10.36 6.24
CA MET A 176 -12.27 -10.55 6.80
C MET A 176 -13.20 -11.32 5.84
N MET A 177 -13.16 -11.00 4.55
CA MET A 177 -13.93 -11.73 3.53
C MET A 177 -13.47 -13.19 3.40
N GLU A 178 -12.17 -13.46 3.51
CA GLU A 178 -11.63 -14.82 3.51
C GLU A 178 -12.10 -15.63 4.71
N THR A 179 -12.17 -15.01 5.89
CA THR A 179 -12.67 -15.64 7.12
C THR A 179 -14.17 -15.95 6.99
N ASP A 180 -14.96 -15.00 6.50
CA ASP A 180 -16.40 -15.19 6.28
C ASP A 180 -16.70 -16.31 5.25
N GLN A 181 -15.91 -16.38 4.18
CA GLN A 181 -15.97 -17.49 3.22
C GLN A 181 -15.60 -18.83 3.85
N GLN A 182 -14.60 -18.85 4.73
CA GLN A 182 -14.16 -20.06 5.42
C GLN A 182 -15.23 -20.55 6.39
N ASP A 183 -15.83 -19.65 7.19
CA ASP A 183 -16.93 -19.95 8.12
C ASP A 183 -18.14 -20.49 7.36
N THR A 184 -18.47 -19.89 6.21
CA THR A 184 -19.54 -20.37 5.33
C THR A 184 -19.27 -21.78 4.81
N ARG A 185 -18.04 -22.07 4.37
CA ARG A 185 -17.64 -23.41 3.90
C ARG A 185 -17.69 -24.44 5.03
N GLU A 186 -17.23 -24.07 6.22
CA GLU A 186 -17.26 -24.93 7.39
C GLU A 186 -18.70 -25.27 7.79
N PHE A 187 -19.57 -24.26 7.86
CA PHE A 187 -21.00 -24.45 8.13
C PHE A 187 -21.66 -25.36 7.10
N GLN A 188 -21.42 -25.12 5.80
CA GLN A 188 -21.94 -25.98 4.73
C GLN A 188 -21.44 -27.43 4.86
N ASN A 189 -20.17 -27.62 5.24
CA ASN A 189 -19.61 -28.95 5.46
C ASN A 189 -20.24 -29.65 6.68
N GLN A 190 -20.41 -28.92 7.79
CA GLN A 190 -21.09 -29.42 8.98
C GLN A 190 -22.54 -29.82 8.67
N MET A 191 -23.27 -29.00 7.90
CA MET A 191 -24.62 -29.29 7.43
C MET A 191 -24.67 -30.56 6.57
N ARG A 192 -23.73 -30.71 5.62
CA ARG A 192 -23.60 -31.92 4.79
C ARG A 192 -23.37 -33.17 5.64
N ILE A 193 -22.50 -33.10 6.64
CA ILE A 193 -22.22 -34.22 7.56
C ILE A 193 -23.46 -34.56 8.39
N ALA A 194 -24.17 -33.56 8.91
CA ALA A 194 -25.40 -33.76 9.68
C ALA A 194 -26.50 -34.42 8.84
N MET A 195 -26.69 -33.95 7.60
CA MET A 195 -27.64 -34.56 6.65
C MET A 195 -27.27 -36.02 6.33
N ALA A 196 -25.99 -36.32 6.10
CA ALA A 196 -25.53 -37.70 5.88
C ALA A 196 -25.82 -38.60 7.09
N ARG A 197 -25.61 -38.10 8.32
CA ARG A 197 -25.94 -38.86 9.55
C ARG A 197 -27.44 -39.12 9.69
N LEU A 198 -28.28 -38.12 9.39
CA LEU A 198 -29.74 -38.28 9.42
C LEU A 198 -30.19 -39.31 8.38
N GLN A 199 -29.62 -39.26 7.17
CA GLN A 199 -29.91 -40.24 6.12
C GLN A 199 -29.52 -41.66 6.55
N SER A 200 -28.30 -41.85 7.07
CA SER A 200 -27.87 -43.15 7.59
C SER A 200 -28.74 -43.66 8.76
N SER A 201 -29.21 -42.77 9.64
CA SER A 201 -30.13 -43.11 10.71
C SER A 201 -31.50 -43.56 10.17
N LEU A 202 -32.03 -42.84 9.17
CA LEU A 202 -33.28 -43.19 8.50
C LEU A 202 -33.18 -44.53 7.77
N ASP A 203 -32.10 -44.75 7.01
CA ASP A 203 -31.85 -46.01 6.31
C ASP A 203 -31.76 -47.18 7.30
N ALA A 204 -31.06 -47.00 8.43
CA ALA A 204 -30.99 -48.02 9.48
C ALA A 204 -32.36 -48.31 10.11
N ALA A 205 -33.19 -47.29 10.33
CA ALA A 205 -34.54 -47.45 10.85
C ALA A 205 -35.45 -48.21 9.86
N LEU A 206 -35.34 -47.91 8.56
CA LEU A 206 -36.10 -48.60 7.51
C LEU A 206 -35.72 -50.09 7.42
N VAL A 207 -34.42 -50.42 7.43
CA VAL A 207 -33.95 -51.82 7.45
C VAL A 207 -34.46 -52.58 8.67
N ASN A 208 -34.53 -51.91 9.83
CA ASN A 208 -35.07 -52.51 11.05
C ASN A 208 -36.59 -52.77 10.97
N LEU A 209 -37.34 -51.93 10.27
CA LEU A 209 -38.77 -52.15 10.02
C LEU A 209 -39.00 -53.32 9.07
N GLU A 210 -38.24 -53.42 7.98
CA GLU A 210 -38.32 -54.56 7.05
C GLU A 210 -38.00 -55.90 7.73
N ARG A 211 -36.99 -55.93 8.62
CA ARG A 211 -36.65 -57.13 9.39
C ARG A 211 -37.75 -57.56 10.36
N ARG A 212 -38.64 -56.66 10.78
CA ARG A 212 -39.77 -56.99 11.67
C ARG A 212 -40.94 -57.66 10.96
N GLU A 213 -41.05 -57.53 9.65
CA GLU A 213 -42.12 -58.17 8.86
C GLU A 213 -41.78 -59.61 8.42
N ALA A 214 -40.56 -60.09 8.71
CA ALA A 214 -40.21 -61.49 8.49
C ALA A 214 -40.92 -62.39 9.54
N PRO A 215 -41.73 -63.39 9.12
CA PRO A 215 -42.46 -64.24 10.05
C PRO A 215 -41.49 -65.06 10.92
N PRO A 216 -41.76 -65.21 12.23
CA PRO A 216 -40.90 -65.97 13.13
C PRO A 216 -40.93 -67.45 12.74
N ALA A 217 -39.89 -67.90 12.04
CA ALA A 217 -39.61 -69.31 11.87
C ALA A 217 -39.02 -69.86 13.18
N ASN A 218 -39.85 -70.58 13.93
CA ASN A 218 -39.52 -71.57 14.97
C ASN A 218 -38.06 -71.61 15.44
N SER A 219 -37.79 -71.07 16.63
CA SER A 219 -36.63 -71.47 17.44
C SER A 219 -37.05 -71.67 18.88
N ARG A 220 -37.32 -72.95 19.16
CA ARG A 220 -37.09 -73.74 20.38
C ARG A 220 -36.42 -73.01 21.55
N GLU A 221 -37.09 -73.14 22.68
CA GLU A 221 -36.63 -72.93 24.05
C GLU A 221 -35.35 -73.73 24.35
N ASP A 222 -34.36 -73.11 24.98
CA ASP A 222 -33.67 -73.68 26.15
C ASP A 222 -32.66 -72.68 26.77
N ASN A 223 -32.91 -72.39 28.05
CA ASN A 223 -31.98 -72.13 29.18
C ASN A 223 -30.73 -71.26 28.98
N ALA A 224 -30.56 -70.22 29.81
CA ALA A 224 -29.93 -70.36 31.13
C ALA A 224 -29.67 -69.00 31.80
N MET A 225 -29.79 -69.06 33.12
CA MET A 225 -29.62 -68.05 34.16
C MET A 225 -28.13 -67.89 34.51
N GLU A 226 -27.74 -66.71 35.03
CA GLU A 226 -26.45 -66.29 35.67
C GLU A 226 -25.94 -65.00 34.99
N ASP A 227 -25.46 -63.95 35.65
CA ASP A 227 -25.33 -63.62 37.07
C ASP A 227 -25.06 -62.09 37.16
N LEU A 228 -25.08 -61.60 38.39
CA LEU A 228 -25.02 -60.21 38.86
C LEU A 228 -23.76 -59.36 38.53
N GLU A 229 -23.98 -58.04 38.70
CA GLU A 229 -23.04 -56.98 39.16
C GLU A 229 -21.88 -56.50 38.27
N GLU A 230 -21.86 -55.20 37.93
CA GLU A 230 -21.11 -54.18 38.68
C GLU A 230 -20.86 -52.89 37.86
N ALA A 231 -20.80 -51.76 38.58
CA ALA A 231 -20.15 -50.48 38.25
C ALA A 231 -20.92 -49.41 37.45
N GLU A 232 -21.65 -48.61 38.22
CA GLU A 232 -21.89 -47.19 38.00
C GLU A 232 -20.61 -46.40 37.66
N ARG A 233 -20.65 -45.58 36.61
CA ARG A 233 -19.89 -44.31 36.56
C ARG A 233 -20.52 -43.33 35.59
N ALA A 234 -21.18 -42.33 36.17
CA ALA A 234 -21.63 -41.12 35.50
C ALA A 234 -20.45 -40.26 35.01
N PRO A 235 -20.69 -39.39 34.01
CA PRO A 235 -20.34 -38.00 34.22
C PRO A 235 -21.53 -37.07 33.97
N GLY A 236 -21.68 -36.12 34.89
CA GLY A 236 -22.75 -35.13 34.92
C GLY A 236 -22.76 -34.22 33.69
N GLN A 237 -23.94 -34.09 33.09
CA GLN A 237 -24.26 -33.04 32.14
C GLN A 237 -24.63 -31.77 32.90
N ALA A 238 -23.83 -30.72 32.69
CA ALA A 238 -24.14 -29.39 33.11
C ALA A 238 -25.21 -28.79 32.21
N ASP A 239 -26.30 -28.40 32.87
CA ASP A 239 -27.30 -27.43 32.51
C ASP A 239 -26.71 -26.17 31.83
N ARG A 240 -27.25 -25.78 30.67
CA ARG A 240 -27.18 -24.42 30.13
C ARG A 240 -28.24 -24.19 29.03
N THR A 241 -29.38 -23.65 29.48
CA THR A 241 -30.09 -22.48 28.92
C THR A 241 -30.43 -22.40 27.41
N SER A 242 -31.75 -22.42 27.18
CA SER A 242 -32.56 -21.56 26.28
C SER A 242 -32.45 -21.66 24.76
N PRO A 243 -33.57 -21.92 24.06
CA PRO A 243 -33.72 -21.63 22.64
C PRO A 243 -34.19 -20.17 22.45
N ARG A 244 -33.37 -19.35 21.81
CA ARG A 244 -33.77 -18.01 21.34
C ARG A 244 -34.05 -18.09 19.85
N ASN A 245 -35.32 -17.91 19.51
CA ASN A 245 -35.84 -17.61 18.18
C ASN A 245 -35.02 -16.55 17.47
N SER A 246 -34.79 -16.72 16.15
CA SER A 246 -34.70 -15.64 15.16
C SER A 246 -34.48 -16.19 13.74
N PRO A 247 -34.76 -15.41 12.68
CA PRO A 247 -35.55 -15.87 11.54
C PRO A 247 -34.74 -16.16 10.27
N VAL A 248 -35.43 -16.83 9.35
CA VAL A 248 -35.13 -17.02 7.93
C VAL A 248 -34.70 -15.70 7.26
N PRO A 249 -33.64 -15.68 6.42
CA PRO A 249 -33.48 -14.66 5.39
C PRO A 249 -34.05 -15.18 4.07
N GLU A 250 -35.13 -14.53 3.63
CA GLU A 250 -35.58 -14.52 2.24
C GLU A 250 -34.49 -13.96 1.31
N GLY A 251 -34.49 -14.50 0.09
CA GLY A 251 -33.43 -14.30 -0.88
C GLY A 251 -33.24 -12.87 -1.38
N MET A 252 -32.00 -12.62 -1.80
CA MET A 252 -31.70 -11.61 -2.80
C MET A 252 -30.87 -12.26 -3.90
N ALA A 253 -31.55 -12.60 -5.00
CA ALA A 253 -30.90 -12.84 -6.28
C ALA A 253 -30.49 -11.48 -6.85
N MET A 254 -29.19 -11.24 -6.97
CA MET A 254 -28.66 -10.11 -7.74
C MET A 254 -28.31 -10.61 -9.13
N HIS A 255 -29.00 -10.04 -10.12
CA HIS A 255 -28.66 -10.08 -11.54
C HIS A 255 -27.36 -9.30 -11.76
N ASP A 256 -26.29 -9.98 -12.17
CA ASP A 256 -25.16 -9.33 -12.83
C ASP A 256 -25.45 -9.25 -14.33
N GLN A 257 -25.96 -8.09 -14.75
CA GLN A 257 -26.10 -7.73 -16.16
C GLN A 257 -25.00 -6.73 -16.55
N GLU A 258 -24.13 -7.23 -17.44
CA GLU A 258 -23.21 -6.57 -18.36
C GLU A 258 -23.26 -5.03 -18.50
N ARG A 259 -22.08 -4.41 -18.62
CA ARG A 259 -21.65 -3.83 -19.91
C ARG A 259 -20.17 -3.43 -19.93
N GLY A 260 -19.46 -4.02 -20.88
CA GLY A 260 -18.12 -3.63 -21.26
C GLY A 260 -18.06 -2.31 -22.03
N ALA A 261 -16.90 -1.67 -21.93
CA ALA A 261 -16.43 -0.65 -22.86
C ALA A 261 -14.89 -0.69 -22.91
N ILE A 262 -14.33 -1.71 -23.59
CA ILE A 262 -12.93 -1.63 -24.03
C ILE A 262 -12.93 -0.99 -25.42
N GLN A 263 -12.43 0.24 -25.41
CA GLN A 263 -12.24 1.13 -26.53
C GLN A 263 -11.28 0.50 -27.56
N LYS A 264 -11.79 0.29 -28.77
CA LYS A 264 -11.06 -0.25 -29.93
C LYS A 264 -9.91 0.67 -30.32
N CYS A 265 -8.70 0.12 -30.36
CA CYS A 265 -7.55 0.65 -31.10
C CYS A 265 -7.87 0.74 -32.59
N GLY A 266 -8.00 1.96 -33.10
CA GLY A 266 -8.03 2.24 -34.54
C GLY A 266 -6.60 2.25 -35.11
N ILE A 267 -6.11 1.10 -35.59
CA ILE A 267 -4.93 1.05 -36.46
C ILE A 267 -5.41 1.14 -37.90
N SER A 268 -5.30 2.33 -38.47
CA SER A 268 -5.35 2.55 -39.92
C SER A 268 -4.21 1.80 -40.60
N ARG A 269 -4.51 0.71 -41.31
CA ARG A 269 -3.59 0.13 -42.29
C ARG A 269 -3.99 0.57 -43.69
N ARG A 270 -3.12 1.41 -44.24
CA ARG A 270 -3.10 1.89 -45.62
C ARG A 270 -3.13 0.71 -46.59
N THR A 271 -4.15 0.69 -47.42
CA THR A 271 -4.20 0.01 -48.71
C THR A 271 -3.16 0.62 -49.64
N ARG A 272 -2.20 -0.18 -50.12
CA ARG A 272 -1.42 0.07 -51.33
C ARG A 272 -0.65 -1.20 -51.72
N GLY A 273 -0.87 -1.69 -52.93
CA GLY A 273 0.01 -2.71 -53.51
C GLY A 273 -0.64 -3.61 -54.54
N ARG A 274 -1.00 -3.04 -55.70
CA ARG A 274 -1.24 -3.79 -56.94
C ARG A 274 0.03 -4.54 -57.35
N GLY A 275 -0.04 -5.87 -57.45
CA GLY A 275 0.77 -6.72 -58.33
C GLY A 275 -0.10 -7.94 -58.64
N ARG A 276 -0.70 -8.09 -59.81
CA ARG A 276 -0.15 -8.35 -61.15
C ARG A 276 0.74 -9.60 -61.19
N GLY A 277 0.08 -10.74 -61.31
CA GLY A 277 0.38 -11.71 -62.37
C GLY A 277 1.27 -12.89 -61.99
N SER A 278 0.61 -13.99 -61.64
CA SER A 278 0.89 -15.32 -62.20
C SER A 278 -0.35 -16.18 -61.97
N CYS A 279 -0.99 -16.59 -63.07
CA CYS A 279 -1.97 -17.69 -63.04
C CYS A 279 -1.15 -18.96 -63.02
N GLU A 280 -0.82 -19.44 -61.83
CA GLU A 280 -0.35 -20.82 -61.63
C GLU A 280 -1.59 -21.68 -61.46
N GLU A 281 -1.68 -22.74 -62.25
CA GLU A 281 -2.73 -23.75 -62.17
C GLU A 281 -2.67 -24.37 -60.76
N GLU A 282 -3.63 -24.03 -59.90
CA GLU A 282 -3.82 -24.68 -58.60
C GLU A 282 -4.25 -26.13 -58.85
N GLU A 283 -3.27 -27.04 -58.81
CA GLU A 283 -3.49 -28.47 -58.63
C GLU A 283 -4.39 -28.64 -57.38
N GLU A 284 -5.64 -29.07 -57.57
CA GLU A 284 -6.59 -29.35 -56.48
C GLU A 284 -6.01 -30.47 -55.59
N VAL A 285 -5.31 -30.08 -54.53
CA VAL A 285 -4.87 -31.00 -53.48
C VAL A 285 -6.12 -31.63 -52.86
N PRO A 286 -6.23 -32.96 -52.78
CA PRO A 286 -7.41 -33.61 -52.22
C PRO A 286 -7.71 -33.11 -50.79
N GLN A 287 -8.95 -32.67 -50.55
CA GLN A 287 -9.40 -32.07 -49.28
C GLN A 287 -9.06 -32.92 -48.03
N GLU A 288 -8.99 -34.25 -48.18
CA GLU A 288 -8.64 -35.17 -47.09
C GLU A 288 -7.18 -35.02 -46.63
N VAL A 289 -6.25 -34.72 -47.54
CA VAL A 289 -4.81 -34.58 -47.22
C VAL A 289 -4.58 -33.32 -46.38
N GLU A 290 -5.28 -32.23 -46.70
CA GLU A 290 -5.19 -30.98 -45.93
C GLU A 290 -5.84 -31.13 -44.55
N GLN A 291 -6.98 -31.83 -44.45
CA GLN A 291 -7.63 -32.07 -43.17
C GLN A 291 -6.77 -32.92 -42.23
N GLU A 292 -6.07 -33.93 -42.75
CA GLU A 292 -5.14 -34.74 -41.97
C GLU A 292 -3.91 -33.93 -41.53
N ARG A 293 -3.39 -33.04 -42.39
CA ARG A 293 -2.30 -32.13 -42.03
C ARG A 293 -2.67 -31.19 -40.89
N ILE A 294 -3.89 -30.64 -40.91
CA ILE A 294 -4.42 -29.80 -39.82
C ILE A 294 -4.53 -30.60 -38.52
N ARG A 295 -5.01 -31.86 -38.57
CA ARG A 295 -5.08 -32.73 -37.38
C ARG A 295 -3.70 -32.99 -36.79
N GLN A 296 -2.71 -33.28 -37.62
CA GLN A 296 -1.34 -33.51 -37.17
C GLN A 296 -0.72 -32.25 -36.56
N GLN A 297 -0.94 -31.08 -37.18
CA GLN A 297 -0.49 -29.80 -36.63
C GLN A 297 -1.15 -29.48 -35.29
N ASN A 298 -2.46 -29.69 -35.16
CA ASN A 298 -3.17 -29.49 -33.90
C ASN A 298 -2.71 -30.48 -32.82
N ALA A 299 -2.42 -31.73 -33.17
CA ALA A 299 -1.87 -32.71 -32.22
C ALA A 299 -0.51 -32.28 -31.66
N ILE A 300 0.37 -31.77 -32.53
CA ILE A 300 1.69 -31.24 -32.13
C ILE A 300 1.51 -30.01 -31.22
N ALA A 301 0.70 -29.04 -31.64
CA ALA A 301 0.44 -27.82 -30.86
C ALA A 301 -0.15 -28.12 -29.47
N ARG A 302 -1.06 -29.11 -29.37
CA ARG A 302 -1.60 -29.57 -28.08
C ARG A 302 -0.52 -30.14 -27.18
N GLN A 303 0.35 -31.00 -27.71
CA GLN A 303 1.45 -31.58 -26.95
C GLN A 303 2.42 -30.51 -26.42
N GLU A 304 2.69 -29.48 -27.22
CA GLU A 304 3.51 -28.33 -26.82
C GLU A 304 2.83 -27.52 -25.70
N ILE A 305 1.56 -27.15 -25.86
CA ILE A 305 0.80 -26.40 -24.86
C ILE A 305 0.72 -27.16 -23.52
N GLU A 306 0.46 -28.46 -23.55
CA GLU A 306 0.45 -29.30 -22.35
C GLU A 306 1.84 -29.38 -21.68
N GLY A 307 2.91 -29.41 -22.49
CA GLY A 307 4.29 -29.31 -22.02
C GLY A 307 4.55 -28.00 -21.27
N ASP A 308 4.14 -26.88 -21.84
CA ASP A 308 4.27 -25.55 -21.25
C ASP A 308 3.48 -25.42 -19.94
N ILE A 309 2.24 -25.93 -19.90
CA ILE A 309 1.41 -25.93 -18.69
C ILE A 309 2.12 -26.68 -17.56
N ARG A 310 2.69 -27.88 -17.82
CA ARG A 310 3.44 -28.64 -16.80
C ARG A 310 4.65 -27.85 -16.27
N GLN A 311 5.40 -27.20 -17.15
CA GLN A 311 6.55 -26.38 -16.75
C GLN A 311 6.12 -25.19 -15.88
N LEU A 312 5.04 -24.50 -16.27
CA LEU A 312 4.51 -23.36 -15.52
C LEU A 312 3.91 -23.80 -14.17
N GLN A 313 3.28 -24.97 -14.09
CA GLN A 313 2.80 -25.54 -12.82
C GLN A 313 3.95 -25.82 -11.85
N GLN A 314 5.09 -26.30 -12.35
CA GLN A 314 6.30 -26.44 -11.55
C GLN A 314 6.81 -25.07 -11.09
N ALA A 315 6.88 -24.07 -11.98
CA ALA A 315 7.28 -22.71 -11.63
C ALA A 315 6.35 -22.09 -10.56
N ARG A 316 5.04 -22.29 -10.68
CA ARG A 316 4.03 -21.88 -9.69
C ARG A 316 4.33 -22.49 -8.31
N THR A 317 4.62 -23.79 -8.26
CA THR A 317 5.00 -24.48 -7.03
C THR A 317 6.28 -23.91 -6.43
N ASN A 318 7.29 -23.65 -7.26
CA ASN A 318 8.55 -23.04 -6.83
C ASN A 318 8.32 -21.64 -6.22
N PHE A 319 7.49 -20.79 -6.84
CA PHE A 319 7.16 -19.48 -6.28
C PHE A 319 6.41 -19.58 -4.94
N LEU A 320 5.50 -20.53 -4.79
CA LEU A 320 4.80 -20.77 -3.53
C LEU A 320 5.78 -21.19 -2.42
N GLN A 321 6.73 -22.07 -2.72
CA GLN A 321 7.78 -22.47 -1.78
C GLN A 321 8.64 -21.28 -1.36
N ILE A 322 9.12 -20.47 -2.31
CA ILE A 322 9.90 -19.26 -2.03
C ILE A 322 9.12 -18.29 -1.13
N ILE A 323 7.83 -18.07 -1.40
CA ILE A 323 6.99 -17.18 -0.60
C ILE A 323 6.87 -17.70 0.84
N ASP A 324 6.71 -19.01 1.03
CA ASP A 324 6.60 -19.62 2.36
C ASP A 324 7.94 -19.53 3.14
N GLU A 325 9.07 -19.83 2.48
CA GLU A 325 10.39 -19.69 3.06
C GLU A 325 10.67 -18.25 3.53
N LEU A 326 10.39 -17.26 2.66
CA LEU A 326 10.59 -15.84 2.99
C LEU A 326 9.70 -15.37 4.13
N ARG A 327 8.46 -15.88 4.25
CA ARG A 327 7.53 -15.55 5.34
C ARG A 327 8.00 -16.05 6.71
N ARG A 328 8.84 -17.08 6.76
CA ARG A 328 9.37 -17.65 8.01
C ARG A 328 10.59 -16.88 8.53
N LEU A 329 11.21 -16.03 7.70
CA LEU A 329 12.36 -15.23 8.10
C LEU A 329 11.92 -14.11 9.07
N PRO A 330 12.76 -13.75 10.06
CA PRO A 330 12.45 -12.65 10.96
C PRO A 330 12.43 -11.33 10.17
N THR A 331 11.42 -10.51 10.43
CA THR A 331 11.28 -9.18 9.83
C THR A 331 11.06 -8.12 10.90
N CYS A 332 11.50 -6.89 10.64
CA CYS A 332 11.17 -5.70 11.43
C CYS A 332 10.82 -4.53 10.49
N PRO A 333 10.29 -3.42 11.00
CA PRO A 333 10.06 -2.23 10.18
C PRO A 333 11.36 -1.71 9.52
N PRO A 334 11.28 -1.14 8.30
CA PRO A 334 12.41 -0.53 7.61
C PRO A 334 13.11 0.53 8.46
N ARG A 335 14.42 0.66 8.23
CA ARG A 335 15.21 1.76 8.78
C ARG A 335 14.79 3.07 8.13
N ARG A 336 14.39 4.05 8.95
CA ARG A 336 13.96 5.37 8.48
C ARG A 336 15.16 6.29 8.25
N LEU A 337 15.81 6.16 7.09
CA LEU A 337 16.95 7.01 6.71
C LEU A 337 16.50 8.46 6.42
N GLY A 338 17.23 9.44 6.93
CA GLY A 338 16.92 10.87 6.73
C GLY A 338 15.71 11.38 7.53
N TYR A 339 14.95 10.46 8.13
CA TYR A 339 13.79 10.75 8.96
C TYR A 339 14.11 10.51 10.43
N GLY A 340 13.92 11.54 11.26
CA GLY A 340 14.17 11.44 12.69
C GLY A 340 14.88 12.67 13.24
N ALA A 341 14.37 13.86 12.91
CA ALA A 341 14.79 15.08 13.56
C ALA A 341 14.74 14.87 15.07
N VAL A 342 15.84 15.19 15.75
CA VAL A 342 15.92 15.03 17.20
C VAL A 342 14.95 16.04 17.83
N ARG A 343 13.80 15.54 18.32
CA ARG A 343 12.71 16.40 18.81
C ARG A 343 12.96 16.92 20.22
N SER A 344 13.79 16.23 21.00
CA SER A 344 14.07 16.60 22.39
C SER A 344 15.19 17.63 22.47
N ASP A 345 14.96 18.73 23.18
CA ASP A 345 15.97 19.78 23.42
C ASP A 345 17.22 19.25 24.13
N THR A 346 17.06 18.26 25.02
CA THR A 346 18.19 17.62 25.72
C THR A 346 19.07 16.79 24.78
N GLU A 347 18.50 16.34 23.67
CA GLU A 347 19.14 15.46 22.71
C GLU A 347 19.72 16.23 21.51
N ARG A 348 19.42 17.53 21.39
CA ARG A 348 19.87 18.38 20.28
C ARG A 348 21.39 18.48 20.13
N PHE A 349 22.14 18.18 21.20
CA PHE A 349 23.60 18.14 21.18
C PHE A 349 24.18 16.75 20.85
N MET A 350 23.34 15.72 20.73
CA MET A 350 23.79 14.39 20.34
C MET A 350 24.40 14.43 18.93
N ARG A 351 25.58 13.83 18.80
CA ARG A 351 26.29 13.74 17.53
C ARG A 351 26.04 12.36 16.91
N CYS A 352 25.69 12.34 15.64
CA CYS A 352 25.64 11.09 14.89
C CYS A 352 27.02 10.40 14.94
N ALA A 353 27.05 9.12 15.30
CA ALA A 353 28.29 8.36 15.43
C ALA A 353 29.05 8.20 14.10
N PHE A 354 28.36 8.38 12.97
CA PHE A 354 28.85 8.17 11.62
C PHE A 354 29.29 9.51 10.98
N CYS A 355 28.33 10.36 10.59
CA CYS A 355 28.57 11.66 9.93
C CYS A 355 28.94 12.82 10.86
N ARG A 356 28.83 12.64 12.18
CA ARG A 356 29.14 13.65 13.21
C ARG A 356 28.25 14.90 13.18
N ALA A 357 27.17 14.91 12.41
CA ALA A 357 26.15 15.95 12.50
C ALA A 357 25.53 15.99 13.90
N SER A 358 25.44 17.17 14.51
CA SER A 358 24.84 17.38 15.83
C SER A 358 23.35 17.70 15.69
N GLY A 359 22.49 17.00 16.43
CA GLY A 359 21.06 17.33 16.58
C GLY A 359 20.19 17.19 15.33
N LYS A 360 20.77 16.77 14.20
CA LYS A 360 20.02 16.61 12.95
C LYS A 360 19.23 15.29 12.91
N HIS A 361 19.85 14.20 13.34
CA HIS A 361 19.23 12.87 13.34
C HIS A 361 19.88 11.95 14.38
N TYR A 362 19.16 10.92 14.81
CA TYR A 362 19.76 9.81 15.55
C TYR A 362 20.68 8.98 14.65
N SER A 363 21.73 8.39 15.22
CA SER A 363 22.69 7.56 14.45
C SER A 363 22.00 6.44 13.65
N ASP A 364 20.89 5.88 14.16
CA ASP A 364 20.10 4.84 13.48
C ASP A 364 19.56 5.31 12.10
N SER A 365 19.23 6.59 11.99
CA SER A 365 18.60 7.26 10.84
C SER A 365 19.58 7.97 9.90
N CYS A 366 20.90 7.77 10.05
CA CYS A 366 21.91 8.46 9.25
C CYS A 366 21.82 8.09 7.74
N ASP A 367 21.50 9.07 6.91
CA ASP A 367 21.34 8.95 5.45
C ASP A 367 22.66 8.97 4.68
N GLU A 368 23.69 9.67 5.19
CA GLU A 368 25.02 9.72 4.57
C GLU A 368 25.71 8.35 4.52
N PHE A 369 25.43 7.49 5.51
CA PHE A 369 25.99 6.15 5.60
C PHE A 369 24.85 5.14 5.73
N PRO A 370 24.14 4.78 4.66
CA PRO A 370 22.96 3.91 4.76
C PRO A 370 23.33 2.46 5.07
N SER A 371 24.49 1.99 4.58
CA SER A 371 24.93 0.60 4.72
C SER A 371 25.40 0.26 6.14
N VAL A 372 24.78 -0.74 6.76
CA VAL A 372 25.21 -1.27 8.07
C VAL A 372 26.64 -1.82 8.04
N TYR A 373 27.07 -2.42 6.94
CA TYR A 373 28.45 -2.88 6.76
C TYR A 373 29.45 -1.72 6.89
N VAL A 374 29.20 -0.61 6.18
CA VAL A 374 30.05 0.59 6.24
C VAL A 374 30.03 1.18 7.65
N ARG A 375 28.85 1.28 8.27
CA ARG A 375 28.70 1.77 9.65
C ARG A 375 29.52 0.94 10.64
N ARG A 376 29.46 -0.39 10.56
CA ARG A 376 30.21 -1.30 11.45
C ARG A 376 31.71 -1.09 11.30
N ARG A 377 32.21 -1.07 10.05
CA ARG A 377 33.62 -0.81 9.76
C ARG A 377 34.09 0.54 10.31
N MET A 378 33.29 1.60 10.17
CA MET A 378 33.63 2.92 10.74
C MET A 378 33.74 2.90 12.27
N ILE A 379 32.93 2.10 12.96
CA ILE A 379 32.98 1.97 14.42
C ILE A 379 34.22 1.19 14.85
N GLU A 380 34.51 0.10 14.15
CA GLU A 380 35.70 -0.75 14.38
C GLU A 380 37.01 0.03 14.11
N ASP A 381 37.12 0.69 12.95
CA ASP A 381 38.30 1.47 12.55
C ASP A 381 38.59 2.63 13.53
N ARG A 382 37.54 3.20 14.14
CA ARG A 382 37.65 4.27 15.16
C ARG A 382 37.88 3.73 16.57
N GLY A 383 37.96 2.41 16.75
CA GLY A 383 38.13 1.79 18.06
C GLY A 383 36.93 2.00 19.00
N LYS A 384 35.74 2.28 18.49
CA LYS A 384 34.53 2.47 19.29
C LYS A 384 33.85 1.14 19.63
N CYS A 385 33.04 1.13 20.67
CA CYS A 385 32.24 -0.03 21.05
C CYS A 385 31.04 -0.20 20.12
N VAL A 386 30.75 -1.44 19.70
CA VAL A 386 29.62 -1.77 18.83
C VAL A 386 28.26 -1.71 19.55
N GLU A 387 28.25 -1.76 20.89
CA GLU A 387 27.02 -1.70 21.71
C GLU A 387 26.60 -0.26 22.02
N CYS A 388 27.55 0.64 22.31
CA CYS A 388 27.24 2.03 22.69
C CYS A 388 27.71 3.10 21.69
N LEU A 389 28.47 2.75 20.65
CA LEU A 389 29.03 3.66 19.63
C LEU A 389 30.02 4.71 20.17
N GLU A 390 30.47 4.54 21.41
CA GLU A 390 31.42 5.40 22.12
C GLU A 390 32.70 4.64 22.49
N LEU A 391 33.69 5.35 23.03
CA LEU A 391 34.88 4.73 23.61
C LEU A 391 34.55 4.22 25.02
N CYS A 392 34.50 2.90 25.19
CA CYS A 392 34.30 2.26 26.49
C CYS A 392 35.16 0.98 26.59
N ARG A 393 35.15 0.30 27.75
CA ARG A 393 35.93 -0.92 28.00
C ARG A 393 35.46 -2.16 27.23
N ARG A 394 34.30 -2.10 26.55
CA ARG A 394 33.70 -3.20 25.74
C ARG A 394 33.47 -4.50 26.51
N ASP A 395 33.28 -4.39 27.81
CA ASP A 395 32.96 -5.49 28.71
C ASP A 395 31.57 -5.25 29.35
N LYS A 396 31.23 -6.04 30.36
CA LYS A 396 29.99 -5.89 31.14
C LYS A 396 29.85 -4.52 31.85
N SER A 397 30.90 -3.68 31.83
CA SER A 397 30.83 -2.29 32.33
C SER A 397 30.34 -1.29 31.28
N CYS A 398 30.15 -1.70 30.02
CA CYS A 398 29.51 -0.89 29.01
C CYS A 398 28.08 -0.55 29.45
N LYS A 399 27.74 0.76 29.49
CA LYS A 399 26.41 1.23 29.90
C LYS A 399 25.26 0.63 29.08
N LYS A 400 25.56 0.17 27.86
CA LYS A 400 24.60 -0.40 26.91
C LYS A 400 24.68 -1.94 26.80
N TYR A 401 25.48 -2.61 27.63
CA TYR A 401 25.71 -4.06 27.55
C TYR A 401 24.42 -4.89 27.67
N TYR A 402 23.53 -4.49 28.59
CA TYR A 402 22.25 -5.15 28.82
C TYR A 402 21.07 -4.50 28.09
N GLU A 403 21.33 -3.57 27.17
CA GLU A 403 20.25 -3.00 26.35
C GLU A 403 19.99 -3.89 25.14
N ARG A 404 18.70 -4.15 24.89
CA ARG A 404 18.26 -4.92 23.72
C ARG A 404 18.22 -4.02 22.50
N CYS A 405 18.65 -4.55 21.36
CA CYS A 405 18.47 -3.91 20.08
C CYS A 405 16.98 -3.66 19.79
N TYR A 406 16.63 -2.44 19.39
CA TYR A 406 15.25 -2.04 19.07
C TYR A 406 14.65 -2.86 17.93
N HIS A 407 15.47 -3.25 16.95
CA HIS A 407 15.02 -3.92 15.72
C HIS A 407 14.84 -5.43 15.90
N CYS A 408 15.83 -6.11 16.49
CA CYS A 408 15.83 -7.58 16.57
C CYS A 408 15.68 -8.14 18.00
N GLY A 409 15.69 -7.30 19.03
CA GLY A 409 15.57 -7.70 20.44
C GLY A 409 16.78 -8.45 21.04
N LYS A 410 17.82 -8.74 20.25
CA LYS A 410 19.06 -9.38 20.73
C LYS A 410 19.99 -8.37 21.42
N TYR A 411 20.95 -8.89 22.16
CA TYR A 411 22.03 -8.13 22.80
C TYR A 411 23.25 -7.97 21.86
N ASP A 412 24.35 -7.42 22.37
CA ASP A 412 25.69 -7.38 21.75
C ASP A 412 25.87 -6.43 20.55
N HIS A 413 24.87 -5.59 20.23
CA HIS A 413 25.01 -4.54 19.22
C HIS A 413 24.04 -3.37 19.43
N HIS A 414 24.45 -2.18 19.00
CA HIS A 414 23.59 -1.01 18.94
C HIS A 414 22.58 -1.12 17.77
N SER A 415 21.36 -0.60 17.94
CA SER A 415 20.30 -0.62 16.90
C SER A 415 20.76 -0.08 15.53
N ALA A 416 21.60 0.96 15.56
CA ALA A 416 22.18 1.57 14.36
C ALA A 416 23.11 0.66 13.55
N LEU A 417 23.55 -0.46 14.13
CA LEU A 417 24.39 -1.49 13.51
C LEU A 417 23.62 -2.81 13.29
N CYS A 418 22.30 -2.82 13.52
CA CYS A 418 21.48 -4.00 13.28
C CYS A 418 21.21 -4.17 11.78
N GLU A 419 21.47 -5.36 11.26
CA GLU A 419 21.22 -5.73 9.86
C GLU A 419 19.75 -6.13 9.58
N LEU A 420 18.96 -6.37 10.62
CA LEU A 420 17.60 -6.88 10.46
C LEU A 420 16.70 -5.93 9.64
N PRO A 421 16.73 -4.60 9.81
CA PRO A 421 15.94 -3.69 8.97
C PRO A 421 16.27 -3.84 7.48
N ASP A 422 17.57 -3.79 7.14
CA ASP A 422 18.04 -3.91 5.76
C ASP A 422 17.64 -5.27 5.15
N LYS A 423 17.83 -6.37 5.90
CA LYS A 423 17.37 -7.71 5.48
C LYS A 423 15.85 -7.81 5.34
N SER A 424 15.10 -7.10 6.18
CA SER A 424 13.62 -7.09 6.12
C SER A 424 13.14 -6.42 4.84
N ASP A 425 13.81 -5.35 4.42
CA ASP A 425 13.53 -4.68 3.14
C ASP A 425 13.85 -5.60 1.95
N GLU A 426 14.99 -6.29 1.97
CA GLU A 426 15.34 -7.30 0.96
C GLU A 426 14.30 -8.43 0.89
N ILE A 427 13.85 -8.95 2.04
CA ILE A 427 12.81 -9.98 2.12
C ILE A 427 11.49 -9.45 1.54
N ALA A 428 11.12 -8.21 1.84
CA ALA A 428 9.91 -7.59 1.32
C ALA A 428 9.95 -7.44 -0.21
N GLU A 429 11.09 -7.02 -0.77
CA GLU A 429 11.31 -6.94 -2.21
C GLU A 429 11.23 -8.31 -2.89
N GLN A 430 11.88 -9.33 -2.31
CA GLN A 430 11.84 -10.70 -2.81
C GLN A 430 10.43 -11.30 -2.76
N LEU A 431 9.67 -11.04 -1.69
CA LEU A 431 8.26 -11.43 -1.59
C LEU A 431 7.42 -10.76 -2.68
N ALA A 432 7.63 -9.47 -2.91
CA ALA A 432 6.92 -8.75 -3.96
C ALA A 432 7.25 -9.31 -5.36
N HIS A 433 8.53 -9.63 -5.62
CA HIS A 433 8.96 -10.26 -6.86
C HIS A 433 8.33 -11.65 -7.05
N ALA A 434 8.40 -12.53 -6.03
CA ALA A 434 7.83 -13.87 -6.08
C ALA A 434 6.30 -13.85 -6.27
N ARG A 435 5.59 -12.91 -5.64
CA ARG A 435 4.14 -12.71 -5.84
C ARG A 435 3.80 -12.29 -7.27
N ARG A 436 4.57 -11.37 -7.87
CA ARG A 436 4.38 -10.99 -9.27
C ARG A 436 4.62 -12.16 -10.22
N GLY A 437 5.70 -12.92 -9.98
CA GLY A 437 6.01 -14.12 -10.76
C GLY A 437 4.91 -15.18 -10.67
N LEU A 438 4.36 -15.40 -9.46
CA LEU A 438 3.22 -16.29 -9.23
C LEU A 438 1.97 -15.86 -10.01
N ALA A 439 1.63 -14.58 -9.96
CA ALA A 439 0.47 -14.04 -10.70
C ALA A 439 0.64 -14.22 -12.21
N GLN A 440 1.79 -13.83 -12.77
CA GLN A 440 2.09 -13.99 -14.21
C GLN A 440 2.04 -15.44 -14.67
N THR A 441 2.61 -16.36 -13.86
CA THR A 441 2.60 -17.80 -14.16
C THR A 441 1.16 -18.33 -14.17
N THR A 442 0.35 -17.91 -13.21
CA THR A 442 -1.07 -18.29 -13.12
C THR A 442 -1.86 -17.78 -14.32
N ASP A 443 -1.68 -16.52 -14.70
CA ASP A 443 -2.35 -15.94 -15.87
C ASP A 443 -1.96 -16.65 -17.17
N ARG A 444 -0.68 -17.03 -17.32
CA ARG A 444 -0.20 -17.75 -18.49
C ARG A 444 -0.77 -19.17 -18.56
N ILE A 445 -0.85 -19.89 -17.45
CA ILE A 445 -1.51 -21.20 -17.38
C ILE A 445 -2.96 -21.06 -17.85
N ASN A 446 -3.72 -20.12 -17.27
CA ASN A 446 -5.12 -19.89 -17.64
C ASN A 446 -5.30 -19.57 -19.12
N GLN A 447 -4.35 -18.84 -19.73
CA GLN A 447 -4.37 -18.55 -21.16
C GLN A 447 -4.13 -19.79 -22.01
N LEU A 448 -3.12 -20.59 -21.66
CA LEU A 448 -2.79 -21.83 -22.36
C LEU A 448 -3.91 -22.87 -22.25
N GLU A 449 -4.59 -22.95 -21.10
CA GLU A 449 -5.76 -23.82 -20.93
C GLU A 449 -6.91 -23.41 -21.86
N ARG A 450 -7.15 -22.10 -22.05
CA ARG A 450 -8.13 -21.61 -23.04
C ARG A 450 -7.74 -21.95 -24.47
N ASP A 451 -6.46 -21.83 -24.80
CA ASP A 451 -5.97 -22.15 -26.15
C ASP A 451 -6.03 -23.67 -26.40
N LEU A 452 -5.77 -24.49 -25.38
CA LEU A 452 -5.94 -25.94 -25.45
C LEU A 452 -7.41 -26.33 -25.70
N GLN A 453 -8.37 -25.68 -25.05
CA GLN A 453 -9.80 -25.90 -25.27
C GLN A 453 -10.21 -25.60 -26.72
N ARG A 454 -9.68 -24.51 -27.31
CA ARG A 454 -9.96 -24.14 -28.71
C ARG A 454 -9.42 -25.13 -29.75
N LEU A 455 -8.44 -25.97 -29.39
CA LEU A 455 -7.91 -27.02 -30.25
C LEU A 455 -8.66 -28.35 -30.09
N GLN A 456 -9.59 -28.42 -29.13
CA GLN A 456 -10.45 -29.59 -28.92
C GLN A 456 -11.80 -29.45 -29.62
N ASP A 457 -12.28 -28.20 -29.74
CA ASP A 457 -13.45 -27.81 -30.53
C ASP A 457 -13.11 -27.77 -32.04
#